data_AF-A0A8H6I0U7-F1
#
_entry.id   AF-A0A8H6I0U7-F1
#
_cell.length_a   1.000
_cell.length_b   1.000
_cell.length_c   1.000
_cell.angle_alpha   90.00
_cell.angle_beta   90.00
_cell.angle_gamma   90.00
#
_symmetry.space_group_name_H-M   'P 1'
#
loop_
_entity.id
_entity.type
_entity.pdbx_description
1 polymer ?
#
loop_
_entity_poly.entity_id
_entity_poly.type
_entity_poly.pdbx_seq_one_letter_code
_entity_poly.pdbx_strand_id
1 'polypeptide(L)'
;MHFPVHLLALFIPFLLPTSLISVNAQTCENYGTANAGQCACPTGFGGPTCALPGCHSTIFDGAQRQFASTSGTGSAALANLTAAGCACEAGWGGTGCNVCQSSSACQTAFAAAKGSSASPDISSAGAVQNGTMVCNTEPRVWAAGQMSCQVINPTLQAIFSGQSTLNIERTLDPGLSPLPGSTSFGAKSSVSAQLFYDGVEQFYCHADSCAQTLASNSTKWECQNLQCTCRPGTTFCGGAPASDLTGAINGLSGALGIDCAAIDAGTGKAPCHFVQSTLQSLFGSAGLGLDGCAFGECVRQSVIDAGGGAAADPAQTVESSKLSGGVIAGLVVVGVLVLLALALLLVGLLRQRAARRDGNRDLDKAHVGVEWKGLSYMVPSARNFFTRQAQGSSEDKTILDNITGRVNSRQMMAILGPSGAGKTTLVEILAGKNKVGVTTGSVSFPSQSGKTVESALRPSPAQQPNNNQHHRATPGLALPLPHCLLPRLPDAENLLTPPATSPASPQPT
;
A
#
# COMPACT_ATOMS: atom_id res chain seq x y z
N MET A 1 -112.47 -22.94 -32.14
CA MET A 1 -111.39 -23.11 -33.13
C MET A 1 -110.06 -22.90 -32.42
N HIS A 2 -109.02 -23.61 -32.88
CA HIS A 2 -107.75 -23.94 -32.22
C HIS A 2 -106.88 -22.79 -31.64
N PHE A 3 -106.00 -23.19 -30.69
CA PHE A 3 -104.63 -22.66 -30.40
C PHE A 3 -103.83 -22.33 -31.70
N PRO A 4 -102.68 -21.58 -31.73
CA PRO A 4 -101.59 -21.52 -30.72
C PRO A 4 -100.85 -20.14 -30.53
N VAL A 5 -100.17 -19.89 -29.39
CA VAL A 5 -98.69 -19.86 -29.12
C VAL A 5 -97.86 -18.78 -29.86
N HIS A 6 -97.27 -17.84 -29.09
CA HIS A 6 -95.82 -17.50 -29.06
C HIS A 6 -95.57 -16.40 -27.99
N LEU A 7 -94.92 -16.73 -26.87
CA LEU A 7 -93.47 -16.58 -26.63
C LEU A 7 -93.11 -15.19 -26.09
N LEU A 8 -93.24 -14.99 -24.76
CA LEU A 8 -92.53 -13.93 -24.05
C LEU A 8 -91.54 -14.59 -23.08
N ALA A 9 -90.27 -14.59 -23.47
CA ALA A 9 -89.17 -15.10 -22.67
C ALA A 9 -88.90 -14.16 -21.49
N LEU A 10 -89.01 -14.70 -20.28
CA LEU A 10 -88.54 -14.11 -19.03
C LEU A 10 -87.00 -14.14 -19.00
N PHE A 11 -86.37 -12.97 -19.16
CA PHE A 11 -84.95 -12.79 -18.85
C PHE A 11 -84.78 -12.68 -17.33
N ILE A 12 -84.35 -13.78 -16.71
CA ILE A 12 -83.84 -13.79 -15.32
C ILE A 12 -82.34 -13.47 -15.40
N PRO A 13 -81.83 -12.38 -14.81
CA PRO A 13 -80.40 -12.17 -14.72
C PRO A 13 -79.83 -13.15 -13.68
N PHE A 14 -79.09 -14.14 -14.18
CA PHE A 14 -78.32 -15.08 -13.38
C PHE A 14 -77.15 -14.31 -12.74
N LEU A 15 -77.34 -13.84 -11.49
CA LEU A 15 -76.25 -13.33 -10.66
C LEU A 15 -75.37 -14.52 -10.25
N LEU A 16 -74.35 -14.80 -11.05
CA LEU A 16 -73.21 -15.63 -10.65
C LEU A 16 -72.50 -14.92 -9.49
N PRO A 17 -72.27 -15.59 -8.34
CA PRO A 17 -71.40 -15.05 -7.32
C PRO A 17 -69.98 -15.08 -7.90
N THR A 18 -69.49 -13.92 -8.35
CA THR A 18 -68.06 -13.70 -8.54
C THR A 18 -67.43 -13.79 -7.16
N SER A 19 -66.94 -14.97 -6.81
CA SER A 19 -66.00 -15.18 -5.73
C SER A 19 -64.83 -14.25 -6.01
N LEU A 20 -64.80 -13.09 -5.35
CA LEU A 20 -63.61 -12.29 -5.21
C LEU A 20 -62.58 -13.19 -4.54
N ILE A 21 -61.66 -13.74 -5.33
CA ILE A 21 -60.45 -14.35 -4.81
C ILE A 21 -59.68 -13.19 -4.20
N SER A 22 -59.90 -12.95 -2.90
CA SER A 22 -58.97 -12.16 -2.10
C SER A 22 -57.63 -12.87 -2.18
N VAL A 23 -56.74 -12.37 -3.03
CA VAL A 23 -55.33 -12.70 -2.95
C VAL A 23 -54.89 -12.17 -1.59
N ASN A 24 -54.83 -13.04 -0.58
CA ASN A 24 -54.20 -12.69 0.70
C ASN A 24 -52.80 -12.20 0.35
N ALA A 25 -52.52 -10.92 0.62
CA ALA A 25 -51.18 -10.40 0.53
C ALA A 25 -50.31 -11.25 1.47
N GLN A 26 -49.35 -11.98 0.91
CA GLN A 26 -48.44 -12.80 1.69
C GLN A 26 -47.61 -11.88 2.59
N THR A 27 -47.76 -12.03 3.90
CA THR A 27 -46.99 -11.27 4.89
C THR A 27 -45.64 -11.94 5.10
N CYS A 28 -44.57 -11.24 4.74
CA CYS A 28 -43.20 -11.69 4.97
C CYS A 28 -42.70 -11.15 6.32
N GLU A 29 -42.28 -12.04 7.19
CA GLU A 29 -41.60 -11.71 8.46
C GLU A 29 -40.16 -11.27 8.19
N ASN A 30 -39.48 -10.77 9.23
CA ASN A 30 -38.08 -10.32 9.15
C ASN A 30 -37.82 -9.28 8.03
N TYR A 31 -38.84 -8.48 7.71
CA TYR A 31 -38.79 -7.49 6.62
C TYR A 31 -38.42 -8.09 5.25
N GLY A 32 -38.76 -9.37 5.01
CA GLY A 32 -38.64 -9.99 3.70
C GLY A 32 -39.51 -9.29 2.65
N THR A 33 -39.07 -9.29 1.39
CA THR A 33 -39.82 -8.65 0.31
C THR A 33 -40.73 -9.65 -0.41
N ALA A 34 -42.00 -9.32 -0.58
CA ALA A 34 -42.93 -10.17 -1.33
C ALA A 34 -42.64 -10.10 -2.84
N ASN A 35 -42.46 -11.26 -3.46
CA ASN A 35 -42.24 -11.42 -4.90
C ASN A 35 -43.16 -12.54 -5.45
N ALA A 36 -44.16 -12.16 -6.24
CA ALA A 36 -45.09 -13.08 -6.92
C ALA A 36 -45.74 -14.15 -6.03
N GLY A 37 -46.07 -13.81 -4.78
CA GLY A 37 -46.66 -14.75 -3.80
C GLY A 37 -45.66 -15.62 -3.05
N GLN A 38 -44.37 -15.29 -3.10
CA GLN A 38 -43.32 -15.87 -2.26
C GLN A 38 -42.55 -14.77 -1.54
N CYS A 39 -41.95 -15.08 -0.40
CA CYS A 39 -41.11 -14.13 0.31
C CYS A 39 -39.64 -14.31 -0.09
N ALA A 40 -38.99 -13.23 -0.51
CA ALA A 40 -37.54 -13.18 -0.63
C ALA A 40 -36.97 -12.78 0.74
N CYS A 41 -36.28 -13.72 1.38
CA CYS A 41 -35.87 -13.60 2.77
C CYS A 41 -34.51 -12.93 2.93
N PRO A 42 -34.31 -12.18 4.03
CA PRO A 42 -33.01 -11.66 4.38
C PRO A 42 -32.02 -12.79 4.71
N THR A 43 -30.75 -12.46 4.77
CA THR A 43 -29.68 -13.39 5.08
C THR A 43 -29.94 -14.04 6.43
N GLY A 44 -29.86 -15.36 6.48
CA GLY A 44 -30.09 -16.10 7.72
C GLY A 44 -31.52 -16.54 7.94
N PHE A 45 -32.45 -16.23 7.03
CA PHE A 45 -33.85 -16.63 7.16
C PHE A 45 -34.37 -17.29 5.89
N GLY A 46 -35.42 -18.10 6.05
CA GLY A 46 -36.06 -18.81 4.97
C GLY A 46 -37.45 -19.31 5.33
N GLY A 47 -37.94 -20.24 4.52
CA GLY A 47 -39.33 -20.69 4.57
C GLY A 47 -40.28 -19.75 3.83
N PRO A 48 -41.58 -20.10 3.75
CA PRO A 48 -42.57 -19.36 2.95
C PRO A 48 -42.83 -17.94 3.45
N THR A 49 -42.54 -17.66 4.73
CA THR A 49 -42.78 -16.37 5.39
C THR A 49 -41.52 -15.70 5.90
N CYS A 50 -40.31 -16.25 5.67
CA CYS A 50 -39.05 -15.77 6.28
C CYS A 50 -39.00 -15.86 7.82
N ALA A 51 -39.80 -16.75 8.41
CA ALA A 51 -39.87 -16.98 9.85
C ALA A 51 -38.87 -18.03 10.36
N LEU A 52 -38.22 -18.77 9.45
CA LEU A 52 -37.33 -19.88 9.82
C LEU A 52 -35.88 -19.40 9.81
N PRO A 53 -35.20 -19.34 10.96
CA PRO A 53 -33.80 -18.98 11.02
C PRO A 53 -32.93 -20.12 10.47
N GLY A 54 -31.80 -19.76 9.87
CA GLY A 54 -30.81 -20.67 9.34
C GLY A 54 -30.24 -21.58 10.43
N CYS A 55 -29.86 -22.79 10.04
CA CYS A 55 -29.34 -23.81 10.92
C CYS A 55 -28.40 -24.70 10.10
N HIS A 56 -27.27 -25.14 10.64
CA HIS A 56 -26.38 -26.15 10.03
C HIS A 56 -25.75 -25.78 8.67
N SER A 57 -25.95 -24.56 8.18
CA SER A 57 -25.63 -24.17 6.82
C SER A 57 -25.08 -22.74 6.77
N THR A 58 -24.43 -22.42 5.67
CA THR A 58 -23.75 -21.14 5.46
C THR A 58 -24.66 -20.14 4.74
N ILE A 59 -24.24 -18.87 4.71
CA ILE A 59 -24.92 -17.83 3.93
C ILE A 59 -24.84 -18.07 2.41
N PHE A 60 -24.01 -19.01 1.95
CA PHE A 60 -23.77 -19.28 0.53
C PHE A 60 -24.59 -20.45 -0.03
N ASP A 61 -25.25 -21.23 0.82
CA ASP A 61 -25.98 -22.43 0.39
C ASP A 61 -27.28 -22.11 -0.38
N GLY A 62 -27.68 -20.83 -0.42
CA GLY A 62 -28.82 -20.35 -1.21
C GLY A 62 -30.08 -21.15 -0.91
N ALA A 63 -30.66 -21.78 -1.94
CA ALA A 63 -31.87 -22.59 -1.80
C ALA A 63 -31.67 -23.91 -1.03
N GLN A 64 -30.43 -24.40 -0.92
CA GLN A 64 -30.08 -25.61 -0.15
C GLN A 64 -29.82 -25.32 1.32
N ARG A 65 -29.96 -24.06 1.73
CA ARG A 65 -29.79 -23.66 3.12
C ARG A 65 -30.75 -24.41 4.03
N GLN A 66 -30.22 -24.94 5.12
CA GLN A 66 -30.99 -25.62 6.14
C GLN A 66 -31.52 -24.61 7.17
N PHE A 67 -32.71 -24.87 7.69
CA PHE A 67 -33.40 -23.99 8.62
C PHE A 67 -33.87 -24.77 9.85
N ALA A 68 -33.98 -24.07 10.98
CA ALA A 68 -34.48 -24.66 12.21
C ALA A 68 -35.92 -25.12 12.03
N SER A 69 -36.24 -26.31 12.54
CA SER A 69 -37.60 -26.81 12.55
C SER A 69 -38.47 -26.04 13.55
N THR A 70 -39.77 -25.94 13.24
CA THR A 70 -40.75 -25.37 14.15
C THR A 70 -41.13 -26.37 15.23
N SER A 71 -41.10 -25.94 16.49
CA SER A 71 -41.65 -26.72 17.60
C SER A 71 -43.12 -26.35 17.81
N GLY A 72 -44.05 -27.22 17.42
CA GLY A 72 -45.49 -27.06 17.66
C GLY A 72 -46.39 -27.41 16.46
N THR A 73 -47.71 -27.43 16.68
CA THR A 73 -48.73 -27.61 15.63
C THR A 73 -49.56 -26.33 15.47
N GLY A 74 -49.73 -25.86 14.23
CA GLY A 74 -50.56 -24.69 13.89
C GLY A 74 -49.79 -23.44 13.44
N SER A 75 -50.53 -22.35 13.15
CA SER A 75 -50.01 -21.08 12.61
C SER A 75 -49.18 -20.23 13.59
N ALA A 76 -48.95 -20.73 14.81
CA ALA A 76 -48.13 -20.11 15.85
C ALA A 76 -46.88 -20.95 16.19
N ALA A 77 -46.55 -21.94 15.37
CA ALA A 77 -45.37 -22.79 15.60
C ALA A 77 -44.09 -21.97 15.35
N LEU A 78 -43.36 -21.68 16.42
CA LEU A 78 -42.12 -20.91 16.38
C LEU A 78 -40.93 -21.86 16.19
N ALA A 79 -39.97 -21.44 15.38
CA ALA A 79 -38.69 -22.13 15.26
C ALA A 79 -37.84 -21.90 16.51
N ASN A 80 -37.19 -22.95 17.00
CA ASN A 80 -36.30 -22.88 18.14
C ASN A 80 -34.94 -23.48 17.78
N LEU A 81 -33.90 -22.63 17.71
CA LEU A 81 -32.54 -23.02 17.36
C LEU A 81 -31.92 -23.97 18.38
N THR A 82 -32.21 -23.78 19.67
CA THR A 82 -31.69 -24.63 20.76
C THR A 82 -32.33 -26.01 20.71
N ALA A 83 -33.66 -26.07 20.58
CA ALA A 83 -34.40 -27.33 20.53
C ALA A 83 -34.14 -28.11 19.24
N ALA A 84 -33.90 -27.42 18.12
CA ALA A 84 -33.51 -28.03 16.85
C ALA A 84 -32.05 -28.57 16.86
N GLY A 85 -31.28 -28.31 17.93
CA GLY A 85 -29.88 -28.75 18.02
C GLY A 85 -28.97 -28.02 17.04
N CYS A 86 -29.28 -26.77 16.72
CA CYS A 86 -28.56 -26.03 15.68
C CYS A 86 -27.09 -25.82 16.02
N ALA A 87 -26.21 -26.44 15.25
CA ALA A 87 -24.77 -26.21 15.27
C ALA A 87 -24.31 -25.62 13.93
N CYS A 88 -23.30 -24.75 13.96
CA CYS A 88 -22.73 -24.17 12.75
C CYS A 88 -21.61 -25.04 12.19
N GLU A 89 -21.43 -24.99 10.87
CA GLU A 89 -20.28 -25.60 10.21
C GLU A 89 -18.96 -24.99 10.70
N ALA A 90 -17.86 -25.71 10.49
CA ALA A 90 -16.54 -25.25 10.90
C ALA A 90 -16.19 -23.88 10.28
N GLY A 91 -15.81 -22.93 11.14
CA GLY A 91 -15.48 -21.56 10.72
C GLY A 91 -16.70 -20.65 10.49
N TRP A 92 -17.89 -21.10 10.89
CA TRP A 92 -19.10 -20.28 10.97
C TRP A 92 -19.62 -20.23 12.42
N GLY A 93 -20.32 -19.15 12.76
CA GLY A 93 -20.88 -18.96 14.09
C GLY A 93 -21.99 -17.93 14.12
N GLY A 94 -22.28 -17.48 15.34
CA GLY A 94 -23.44 -16.64 15.64
C GLY A 94 -24.75 -17.41 15.57
N THR A 95 -25.80 -16.82 16.12
CA THR A 95 -27.15 -17.39 16.02
C THR A 95 -27.57 -17.40 14.54
N GLY A 96 -27.94 -18.56 14.01
CA GLY A 96 -28.29 -18.72 12.60
C GLY A 96 -27.13 -18.99 11.62
N CYS A 97 -25.90 -19.14 12.13
CA CYS A 97 -24.70 -19.49 11.34
C CYS A 97 -24.36 -18.48 10.22
N ASN A 98 -24.57 -17.20 10.50
CA ASN A 98 -24.33 -16.10 9.56
C ASN A 98 -22.95 -15.45 9.70
N VAL A 99 -22.26 -15.66 10.82
CA VAL A 99 -21.00 -14.98 11.15
C VAL A 99 -19.84 -15.85 10.71
N CYS A 100 -19.09 -15.44 9.69
CA CYS A 100 -17.83 -16.13 9.36
C CYS A 100 -16.80 -15.92 10.47
N GLN A 101 -15.93 -16.90 10.70
CA GLN A 101 -14.86 -16.86 11.68
C GLN A 101 -13.46 -16.98 11.06
N SER A 102 -13.38 -17.39 9.79
CA SER A 102 -12.11 -17.53 9.07
C SER A 102 -12.28 -17.31 7.57
N SER A 103 -11.22 -16.79 6.93
CA SER A 103 -11.20 -16.60 5.47
C SER A 103 -11.31 -17.92 4.71
N SER A 104 -10.81 -19.03 5.28
CA SER A 104 -10.94 -20.36 4.67
C SER A 104 -12.39 -20.85 4.65
N ALA A 105 -13.21 -20.51 5.65
CA ALA A 105 -14.64 -20.81 5.66
C ALA A 105 -15.38 -20.03 4.56
N CYS A 106 -15.12 -18.72 4.42
CA CYS A 106 -15.66 -17.93 3.33
C CYS A 106 -15.23 -18.48 1.96
N GLN A 107 -13.96 -18.83 1.79
CA GLN A 107 -13.43 -19.34 0.52
C GLN A 107 -14.05 -20.69 0.14
N THR A 108 -14.18 -21.61 1.11
CA THR A 108 -14.77 -22.94 0.89
C THR A 108 -16.25 -22.83 0.53
N ALA A 109 -17.03 -22.08 1.33
CA ALA A 109 -18.47 -21.93 1.12
C ALA A 109 -18.77 -21.19 -0.20
N PHE A 110 -18.00 -20.14 -0.51
CA PHE A 110 -18.14 -19.43 -1.78
C PHE A 110 -17.79 -20.30 -2.99
N ALA A 111 -16.75 -21.13 -2.89
CA ALA A 111 -16.39 -22.08 -3.95
C ALA A 111 -17.45 -23.16 -4.14
N ALA A 112 -18.03 -23.68 -3.05
CA ALA A 112 -19.13 -24.65 -3.09
C ALA A 112 -20.36 -24.06 -3.80
N ALA A 113 -20.74 -22.82 -3.50
CA ALA A 113 -21.87 -22.15 -4.16
C ALA A 113 -21.62 -21.90 -5.66
N LYS A 114 -20.39 -21.55 -6.05
CA LYS A 114 -20.01 -21.35 -7.47
C LYS A 114 -19.94 -22.63 -8.29
N GLY A 115 -19.90 -23.80 -7.66
CA GLY A 115 -20.05 -25.10 -8.33
C GLY A 115 -21.43 -25.31 -8.98
N SER A 116 -22.40 -24.40 -8.79
CA SER A 116 -23.77 -24.49 -9.32
C SER A 116 -24.22 -23.31 -10.22
N SER A 117 -23.42 -22.26 -10.43
CA SER A 117 -23.76 -21.16 -11.36
C SER A 117 -22.53 -20.37 -11.80
N ALA A 118 -22.40 -20.21 -13.12
CA ALA A 118 -21.22 -19.74 -13.82
C ALA A 118 -20.84 -18.25 -13.62
N SER A 119 -19.54 -18.01 -13.80
CA SER A 119 -18.80 -16.79 -14.19
C SER A 119 -18.53 -15.67 -13.17
N PRO A 120 -17.27 -15.19 -13.06
CA PRO A 120 -16.92 -13.94 -12.41
C PRO A 120 -17.12 -12.79 -13.40
N ASP A 121 -18.35 -12.27 -13.53
CA ASP A 121 -18.59 -11.05 -14.31
C ASP A 121 -18.63 -9.84 -13.39
N ILE A 122 -17.46 -9.22 -13.18
CA ILE A 122 -17.36 -7.75 -13.14
C ILE A 122 -16.28 -7.40 -14.17
N SER A 123 -16.75 -7.22 -15.39
CA SER A 123 -16.07 -6.54 -16.47
C SER A 123 -16.05 -5.04 -16.19
N SER A 124 -15.06 -4.58 -15.42
CA SER A 124 -14.58 -3.19 -15.49
C SER A 124 -13.06 -3.14 -15.37
N ALA A 125 -12.42 -3.23 -16.53
CA ALA A 125 -11.12 -2.68 -16.91
C ALA A 125 -9.99 -2.64 -15.84
N GLY A 126 -8.97 -3.49 -16.04
CA GLY A 126 -7.58 -3.01 -15.95
C GLY A 126 -6.77 -3.28 -14.68
N ALA A 127 -7.22 -4.12 -13.75
CA ALA A 127 -6.37 -4.57 -12.65
C ALA A 127 -6.54 -6.08 -12.43
N VAL A 128 -5.44 -6.76 -12.11
CA VAL A 128 -5.45 -8.10 -11.53
C VAL A 128 -6.17 -7.99 -10.18
N GLN A 129 -7.50 -8.10 -10.19
CA GLN A 129 -8.31 -7.95 -8.97
C GLN A 129 -8.14 -9.23 -8.14
N ASN A 130 -7.63 -9.08 -6.92
CA ASN A 130 -7.46 -10.17 -5.98
C ASN A 130 -8.84 -10.71 -5.55
N GLY A 131 -9.31 -11.74 -6.25
CA GLY A 131 -10.63 -12.35 -6.04
C GLY A 131 -10.73 -13.27 -4.82
N THR A 132 -9.69 -13.31 -3.98
CA THR A 132 -9.65 -14.13 -2.76
C THR A 132 -10.72 -13.67 -1.79
N MET A 133 -11.44 -14.63 -1.21
CA MET A 133 -12.41 -14.38 -0.16
C MET A 133 -11.71 -14.20 1.18
N VAL A 134 -12.09 -13.14 1.88
CA VAL A 134 -11.62 -12.82 3.22
C VAL A 134 -12.81 -12.79 4.16
N CYS A 135 -12.64 -13.33 5.37
CA CYS A 135 -13.55 -13.08 6.47
C CYS A 135 -13.05 -11.88 7.25
N ASN A 136 -13.73 -10.75 7.10
CA ASN A 136 -13.52 -9.59 7.95
C ASN A 136 -14.19 -9.85 9.30
N THR A 137 -13.37 -9.98 10.35
CA THR A 137 -13.81 -10.22 11.74
C THR A 137 -13.79 -8.94 12.57
N GLU A 138 -13.63 -7.77 11.95
CA GLU A 138 -13.63 -6.48 12.62
C GLU A 138 -15.06 -5.85 12.67
N PRO A 139 -15.32 -4.89 13.57
CA PRO A 139 -16.61 -4.22 13.65
C PRO A 139 -16.99 -3.42 12.40
N ARG A 140 -16.00 -2.98 11.61
CA ARG A 140 -16.18 -2.27 10.35
C ARG A 140 -16.87 -3.15 9.32
N VAL A 141 -17.75 -2.57 8.52
CA VAL A 141 -18.41 -3.22 7.36
C VAL A 141 -17.83 -2.67 6.05
N TRP A 142 -17.59 -3.55 5.09
CA TRP A 142 -17.11 -3.21 3.74
C TRP A 142 -18.19 -3.27 2.66
N ALA A 143 -19.14 -4.19 2.80
CA ALA A 143 -20.25 -4.49 1.91
C ALA A 143 -21.52 -4.86 2.70
N ALA A 144 -21.51 -6.00 3.40
CA ALA A 144 -22.63 -6.49 4.22
C ALA A 144 -22.10 -7.39 5.35
N GLY A 145 -22.06 -6.85 6.57
CA GLY A 145 -21.44 -7.48 7.73
C GLY A 145 -22.45 -8.03 8.72
N GLN A 146 -22.14 -9.19 9.27
CA GLN A 146 -22.95 -9.88 10.27
C GLN A 146 -22.29 -9.76 11.64
N MET A 147 -23.10 -9.61 12.68
CA MET A 147 -22.64 -9.70 14.06
C MET A 147 -23.64 -10.42 14.95
N SER A 148 -23.12 -11.05 16.00
CA SER A 148 -23.90 -11.77 17.00
C SER A 148 -23.33 -11.51 18.38
N CYS A 149 -24.16 -10.99 19.29
CA CYS A 149 -23.76 -10.55 20.62
C CYS A 149 -24.69 -11.07 21.70
N GLN A 150 -24.16 -11.27 22.90
CA GLN A 150 -24.98 -11.52 24.08
C GLN A 150 -25.56 -10.21 24.58
N VAL A 151 -26.85 -10.20 24.92
CA VAL A 151 -27.51 -9.07 25.57
C VAL A 151 -27.34 -9.24 27.07
N ILE A 152 -26.38 -8.53 27.64
CA ILE A 152 -26.12 -8.58 29.08
C ILE A 152 -26.69 -7.33 29.72
N ASN A 153 -27.92 -7.46 30.22
CA ASN A 153 -28.58 -6.41 30.98
C ASN A 153 -29.17 -7.01 32.27
N PRO A 154 -28.64 -6.63 33.46
CA PRO A 154 -29.13 -7.18 34.73
C PRO A 154 -30.63 -7.00 34.96
N THR A 155 -31.20 -5.88 34.49
CA THR A 155 -32.64 -5.60 34.61
C THR A 155 -33.48 -6.57 33.77
N LEU A 156 -33.06 -6.83 32.53
CA LEU A 156 -33.73 -7.83 31.68
C LEU A 156 -33.55 -9.24 32.25
N GLN A 157 -32.35 -9.59 32.72
CA GLN A 157 -32.05 -10.92 33.27
C GLN A 157 -32.80 -11.21 34.57
N ALA A 158 -33.19 -10.19 35.34
CA ALA A 158 -34.01 -10.35 36.53
C ALA A 158 -35.45 -10.82 36.22
N ILE A 159 -35.96 -10.49 35.02
CA ILE A 159 -37.31 -10.83 34.57
C ILE A 159 -37.26 -12.06 33.64
N PHE A 160 -36.23 -12.13 32.79
CA PHE A 160 -36.01 -13.15 31.78
C PHE A 160 -34.63 -13.78 31.97
N SER A 161 -34.57 -14.85 32.76
CA SER A 161 -33.31 -15.48 33.18
C SER A 161 -32.59 -16.28 32.07
N GLY A 162 -33.23 -16.49 30.93
CA GLY A 162 -32.67 -17.20 29.78
C GLY A 162 -31.63 -16.38 29.01
N GLN A 163 -31.01 -17.01 28.02
CA GLN A 163 -30.01 -16.34 27.20
C GLN A 163 -30.65 -15.52 26.10
N SER A 164 -30.27 -14.24 26.04
CA SER A 164 -30.68 -13.30 25.00
C SER A 164 -29.50 -13.02 24.07
N THR A 165 -29.67 -13.30 22.78
CA THR A 165 -28.67 -13.01 21.75
C THR A 165 -29.26 -12.03 20.75
N LEU A 166 -28.53 -10.95 20.48
CA LEU A 166 -28.87 -9.99 19.42
C LEU A 166 -28.00 -10.26 18.21
N ASN A 167 -28.65 -10.57 17.09
CA ASN A 167 -28.04 -10.66 15.78
C ASN A 167 -28.29 -9.38 15.01
N ILE A 168 -27.29 -8.92 14.27
CA ILE A 168 -27.43 -7.73 13.43
C ILE A 168 -26.72 -7.94 12.10
N GLU A 169 -27.46 -7.72 11.01
CA GLU A 169 -26.95 -7.56 9.66
C GLU A 169 -26.87 -6.06 9.33
N ARG A 170 -25.68 -5.58 8.98
CA ARG A 170 -25.42 -4.19 8.58
C ARG A 170 -24.98 -4.18 7.12
N THR A 171 -25.74 -3.49 6.27
CA THR A 171 -25.50 -3.48 4.83
C THR A 171 -25.08 -2.10 4.38
N LEU A 172 -23.81 -1.97 4.00
CA LEU A 172 -23.26 -0.75 3.41
C LEU A 172 -23.65 -0.66 1.93
N ASP A 173 -23.32 -1.70 1.16
CA ASP A 173 -23.66 -1.83 -0.25
C ASP A 173 -23.76 -3.32 -0.64
N PRO A 174 -24.99 -3.83 -0.90
CA PRO A 174 -25.18 -5.24 -1.22
C PRO A 174 -24.55 -5.63 -2.57
N GLY A 175 -24.30 -4.67 -3.46
CA GLY A 175 -23.64 -4.90 -4.76
C GLY A 175 -22.16 -5.27 -4.64
N LEU A 176 -21.54 -4.96 -3.50
CA LEU A 176 -20.15 -5.34 -3.20
C LEU A 176 -20.04 -6.66 -2.44
N SER A 177 -21.17 -7.26 -2.07
CA SER A 177 -21.20 -8.58 -1.44
C SER A 177 -20.78 -9.67 -2.45
N PRO A 178 -20.36 -10.86 -1.98
CA PRO A 178 -19.94 -11.91 -2.90
C PRO A 178 -21.10 -12.53 -3.69
N LEU A 179 -22.36 -12.25 -3.33
CA LEU A 179 -23.56 -12.66 -4.06
C LEU A 179 -24.29 -11.40 -4.61
N PRO A 180 -23.71 -10.70 -5.61
CA PRO A 180 -24.30 -9.50 -6.16
C PRO A 180 -25.67 -9.81 -6.78
N GLY A 181 -26.66 -8.98 -6.48
CA GLY A 181 -28.04 -9.15 -6.98
C GLY A 181 -28.93 -10.06 -6.12
N SER A 182 -28.40 -10.64 -5.04
CA SER A 182 -29.25 -11.27 -4.03
C SER A 182 -29.95 -10.21 -3.18
N THR A 183 -31.27 -10.34 -3.02
CA THR A 183 -32.04 -9.51 -2.08
C THR A 183 -31.80 -9.91 -0.62
N SER A 184 -31.07 -11.00 -0.37
CA SER A 184 -30.83 -11.50 0.99
C SER A 184 -30.03 -10.53 1.85
N PHE A 185 -29.08 -9.78 1.29
CA PHE A 185 -28.30 -8.81 2.08
C PHE A 185 -29.05 -7.51 2.39
N GLY A 186 -30.36 -7.42 2.12
CA GLY A 186 -31.14 -6.21 2.35
C GLY A 186 -30.77 -5.06 1.40
N ALA A 187 -31.33 -3.89 1.68
CA ALA A 187 -31.09 -2.69 0.87
C ALA A 187 -29.75 -2.03 1.20
N LYS A 188 -29.26 -1.19 0.28
CA LYS A 188 -28.11 -0.32 0.54
C LYS A 188 -28.36 0.58 1.76
N SER A 189 -27.33 0.82 2.57
CA SER A 189 -27.41 1.67 3.77
C SER A 189 -28.56 1.25 4.70
N SER A 190 -28.64 -0.03 5.03
CA SER A 190 -29.67 -0.56 5.93
C SER A 190 -29.11 -1.44 7.03
N VAL A 191 -29.94 -1.72 8.03
CA VAL A 191 -29.63 -2.63 9.12
C VAL A 191 -30.88 -3.45 9.45
N SER A 192 -30.66 -4.73 9.73
CA SER A 192 -31.68 -5.65 10.21
C SER A 192 -31.17 -6.28 11.51
N ALA A 193 -31.97 -6.25 12.56
CA ALA A 193 -31.59 -6.78 13.88
C ALA A 193 -32.64 -7.77 14.38
N GLN A 194 -32.22 -8.89 14.94
CA GLN A 194 -33.11 -9.93 15.46
C GLN A 194 -32.68 -10.35 16.85
N LEU A 195 -33.60 -10.32 17.81
CA LEU A 195 -33.33 -10.75 19.17
C LEU A 195 -33.90 -12.14 19.41
N PHE A 196 -33.05 -13.05 19.85
CA PHE A 196 -33.39 -14.42 20.22
C PHE A 196 -33.33 -14.56 21.74
N TYR A 197 -34.31 -15.24 22.31
CA TYR A 197 -34.34 -15.65 23.72
C TYR A 197 -34.50 -17.17 23.79
N ASP A 198 -33.55 -17.85 24.44
CA ASP A 198 -33.48 -19.32 24.55
C ASP A 198 -33.66 -20.04 23.20
N GLY A 199 -33.14 -19.45 22.12
CA GLY A 199 -33.17 -19.99 20.76
C GLY A 199 -34.42 -19.65 19.95
N VAL A 200 -35.40 -18.94 20.53
CA VAL A 200 -36.60 -18.47 19.82
C VAL A 200 -36.48 -16.98 19.53
N GLU A 201 -36.66 -16.59 18.27
CA GLU A 201 -36.73 -15.18 17.87
C GLU A 201 -37.94 -14.50 18.53
N GLN A 202 -37.69 -13.45 19.31
CA GLN A 202 -38.71 -12.70 20.04
C GLN A 202 -39.23 -11.52 19.24
N PHE A 203 -38.32 -10.75 18.63
CA PHE A 203 -38.66 -9.59 17.81
C PHE A 203 -37.54 -9.32 16.82
N TYR A 204 -37.89 -8.59 15.77
CA TYR A 204 -36.96 -8.16 14.74
C TYR A 204 -37.19 -6.68 14.41
N CYS A 205 -36.13 -6.00 14.01
CA CYS A 205 -36.12 -4.58 13.70
C CYS A 205 -35.42 -4.34 12.36
N HIS A 206 -35.82 -3.27 11.70
CA HIS A 206 -35.18 -2.77 10.49
C HIS A 206 -35.03 -1.26 10.59
N ALA A 207 -33.90 -0.74 10.10
CA ALA A 207 -33.68 0.67 9.91
C ALA A 207 -32.91 0.90 8.61
N ASP A 208 -33.06 2.10 8.04
CA ASP A 208 -32.44 2.47 6.77
C ASP A 208 -31.66 3.78 6.92
N SER A 209 -31.21 4.33 5.79
CA SER A 209 -30.46 5.59 5.75
C SER A 209 -29.23 5.55 6.66
N CYS A 210 -28.59 4.39 6.71
CA CYS A 210 -27.47 4.13 7.59
C CYS A 210 -26.15 4.69 7.07
N ALA A 211 -25.34 5.22 7.98
CA ALA A 211 -23.98 5.70 7.74
C ALA A 211 -23.01 5.05 8.73
N GLN A 212 -21.82 4.69 8.24
CA GLN A 212 -20.73 4.19 9.06
C GLN A 212 -19.71 5.29 9.32
N THR A 213 -19.37 5.50 10.58
CA THR A 213 -18.26 6.38 10.97
C THR A 213 -17.17 5.54 11.63
N LEU A 214 -15.93 5.75 11.18
CA LEU A 214 -14.76 5.08 11.73
C LEU A 214 -13.96 6.08 12.57
N ALA A 215 -13.60 5.68 13.78
CA ALA A 215 -12.63 6.38 14.62
C ALA A 215 -11.46 5.44 14.91
N SER A 216 -10.36 5.97 15.46
CA SER A 216 -9.11 5.21 15.65
C SER A 216 -9.28 3.88 16.40
N ASN A 217 -10.24 3.79 17.33
CA ASN A 217 -10.50 2.60 18.15
C ASN A 217 -12.00 2.28 18.32
N SER A 218 -12.86 2.74 17.41
CA SER A 218 -14.30 2.46 17.49
C SER A 218 -14.98 2.61 16.14
N THR A 219 -16.08 1.87 15.95
CA THR A 219 -16.95 2.00 14.78
C THR A 219 -18.35 2.38 15.23
N LYS A 220 -18.94 3.35 14.55
CA LYS A 220 -20.34 3.74 14.74
C LYS A 220 -21.13 3.45 13.49
N TRP A 221 -22.35 2.95 13.69
CA TRP A 221 -23.32 2.75 12.62
C TRP A 221 -24.60 3.46 13.01
N GLU A 222 -24.93 4.54 12.29
CA GLU A 222 -26.05 5.42 12.62
C GLU A 222 -27.09 5.33 11.51
N CYS A 223 -28.33 4.99 11.86
CA CYS A 223 -29.45 4.79 10.96
C CYS A 223 -30.64 5.66 11.37
N GLN A 224 -31.56 5.82 10.44
CA GLN A 224 -32.86 6.47 10.64
C GLN A 224 -33.99 5.47 10.39
N ASN A 225 -35.22 5.91 10.64
CA ASN A 225 -36.43 5.15 10.31
C ASN A 225 -36.48 3.74 10.94
N LEU A 226 -35.96 3.61 12.17
CA LEU A 226 -36.08 2.36 12.92
C LEU A 226 -37.55 1.96 13.05
N GLN A 227 -37.82 0.69 12.79
CA GLN A 227 -39.08 0.03 13.05
C GLN A 227 -38.79 -1.35 13.63
N CYS A 228 -39.58 -1.76 14.60
CA CYS A 228 -39.47 -3.05 15.25
C CYS A 228 -40.82 -3.76 15.27
N THR A 229 -40.79 -5.08 15.14
CA THR A 229 -41.97 -5.94 15.16
C THR A 229 -41.76 -7.05 16.20
N CYS A 230 -42.60 -7.03 17.23
CA CYS A 230 -42.71 -8.09 18.23
C CYS A 230 -43.42 -9.31 17.62
N ARG A 231 -42.85 -10.51 17.79
CA ARG A 231 -43.46 -11.75 17.28
C ARG A 231 -44.50 -12.27 18.28
N PRO A 232 -45.81 -12.26 17.94
CA PRO A 232 -46.86 -12.61 18.88
C PRO A 232 -46.71 -14.02 19.47
N GLY A 233 -46.99 -14.17 20.76
CA GLY A 233 -46.96 -15.45 21.46
C GLY A 233 -45.56 -15.89 21.91
N THR A 234 -44.53 -15.12 21.60
CA THR A 234 -43.19 -15.31 22.17
C THR A 234 -43.12 -14.79 23.60
N THR A 235 -42.11 -15.20 24.37
CA THR A 235 -41.93 -14.83 25.78
C THR A 235 -41.99 -13.32 26.01
N PHE A 236 -41.41 -12.51 25.12
CA PHE A 236 -41.41 -11.06 25.24
C PHE A 236 -42.68 -10.40 24.69
N CYS A 237 -43.45 -11.11 23.86
CA CYS A 237 -44.56 -10.54 23.09
C CYS A 237 -45.89 -11.25 23.38
N GLY A 238 -46.33 -11.18 24.64
CA GLY A 238 -47.63 -11.72 25.07
C GLY A 238 -47.67 -13.21 25.39
N GLY A 239 -46.58 -13.96 25.22
CA GLY A 239 -46.47 -15.35 25.69
C GLY A 239 -46.46 -15.48 27.23
N ALA A 240 -46.04 -14.42 27.93
CA ALA A 240 -46.13 -14.28 29.37
C ALA A 240 -46.85 -12.95 29.73
N PRO A 241 -48.14 -12.99 30.15
CA PRO A 241 -48.97 -11.79 30.29
C PRO A 241 -48.44 -10.74 31.27
N ALA A 242 -47.67 -11.14 32.28
CA ALA A 242 -47.11 -10.23 33.29
C ALA A 242 -45.87 -9.47 32.79
N SER A 243 -45.30 -9.84 31.65
CA SER A 243 -44.05 -9.30 31.11
C SER A 243 -44.14 -9.02 29.61
N ASP A 244 -45.34 -8.63 29.15
CA ASP A 244 -45.58 -8.32 27.74
C ASP A 244 -44.92 -6.98 27.36
N LEU A 245 -43.90 -7.07 26.51
CA LEU A 245 -43.14 -5.93 26.01
C LEU A 245 -43.62 -5.49 24.62
N THR A 246 -44.71 -6.07 24.09
CA THR A 246 -45.19 -5.80 22.72
C THR A 246 -45.31 -4.32 22.41
N GLY A 247 -45.95 -3.54 23.29
CA GLY A 247 -46.11 -2.10 23.08
C GLY A 247 -44.78 -1.32 23.11
N ALA A 248 -43.86 -1.72 23.99
CA ALA A 248 -42.54 -1.09 24.09
C ALA A 248 -41.68 -1.40 22.86
N ILE A 249 -41.67 -2.67 22.42
CA ILE A 249 -40.90 -3.14 21.27
C ILE A 249 -41.43 -2.54 19.97
N ASN A 250 -42.73 -2.63 19.72
CA ASN A 250 -43.33 -2.04 18.51
C ASN A 250 -43.26 -0.50 18.49
N GLY A 251 -43.11 0.11 19.67
CA GLY A 251 -42.91 1.56 19.81
C GLY A 251 -41.47 2.03 19.54
N LEU A 252 -40.49 1.12 19.46
CA LEU A 252 -39.11 1.48 19.13
C LEU A 252 -39.07 2.04 17.72
N SER A 253 -38.74 3.33 17.62
CA SER A 253 -38.73 4.06 16.37
C SER A 253 -37.69 5.19 16.38
N GLY A 254 -37.48 5.79 15.20
CA GLY A 254 -36.59 6.94 15.03
C GLY A 254 -35.15 6.54 14.70
N ALA A 255 -34.19 7.22 15.34
CA ALA A 255 -32.76 6.98 15.11
C ALA A 255 -32.27 5.73 15.86
N LEU A 256 -31.39 4.99 15.19
CA LEU A 256 -30.68 3.83 15.75
C LEU A 256 -29.18 4.03 15.63
N GLY A 257 -28.44 3.83 16.71
CA GLY A 257 -26.98 3.74 16.73
C GLY A 257 -26.51 2.33 17.11
N ILE A 258 -25.45 1.86 16.48
CA ILE A 258 -24.68 0.69 16.92
C ILE A 258 -23.24 1.14 17.10
N ASP A 259 -22.84 1.27 18.37
CA ASP A 259 -21.54 1.78 18.77
C ASP A 259 -20.69 0.62 19.28
N CYS A 260 -19.62 0.27 18.56
CA CYS A 260 -18.70 -0.80 18.93
C CYS A 260 -17.30 -0.24 19.21
N ALA A 261 -16.69 -0.69 20.30
CA ALA A 261 -15.29 -0.41 20.59
C ALA A 261 -14.36 -1.28 19.74
N ALA A 262 -13.05 -1.08 19.90
CA ALA A 262 -12.04 -1.96 19.33
C ALA A 262 -12.18 -3.39 19.88
N ILE A 263 -11.73 -4.36 19.08
CA ILE A 263 -11.64 -5.74 19.50
C ILE A 263 -10.60 -5.86 20.62
N ASP A 264 -10.99 -6.50 21.71
CA ASP A 264 -10.09 -6.86 22.79
C ASP A 264 -9.15 -7.98 22.34
N ALA A 265 -7.83 -7.75 22.45
CA ALA A 265 -6.81 -8.67 21.96
C ALA A 265 -6.75 -10.01 22.74
N GLY A 266 -7.27 -10.05 23.96
CA GLY A 266 -7.30 -11.27 24.79
C GLY A 266 -8.48 -12.19 24.45
N THR A 267 -9.62 -11.61 24.08
CA THR A 267 -10.87 -12.34 23.85
C THR A 267 -11.28 -12.43 22.37
N GLY A 268 -10.70 -11.60 21.51
CA GLY A 268 -11.09 -11.51 20.09
C GLY A 268 -12.51 -10.98 19.88
N LYS A 269 -13.08 -10.30 20.87
CA LYS A 269 -14.46 -9.79 20.87
C LYS A 269 -14.47 -8.29 21.18
N ALA A 270 -15.52 -7.59 20.80
CA ALA A 270 -15.70 -6.18 21.13
C ALA A 270 -16.96 -5.96 21.98
N PRO A 271 -16.93 -5.06 22.97
CA PRO A 271 -18.15 -4.53 23.58
C PRO A 271 -18.84 -3.59 22.60
N CYS A 272 -20.17 -3.69 22.52
CA CYS A 272 -20.98 -2.83 21.68
C CYS A 272 -22.22 -2.33 22.43
N HIS A 273 -22.86 -1.32 21.86
CA HIS A 273 -24.07 -0.72 22.39
C HIS A 273 -25.11 -0.55 21.28
N PHE A 274 -26.33 -0.99 21.56
CA PHE A 274 -27.50 -0.70 20.73
C PHE A 274 -28.20 0.55 21.29
N VAL A 275 -28.04 1.67 20.59
CA VAL A 275 -28.35 3.01 21.06
C VAL A 275 -29.65 3.50 20.42
N GLN A 276 -30.69 3.66 21.23
CA GLN A 276 -31.97 4.21 20.80
C GLN A 276 -32.58 4.99 21.99
N SER A 277 -33.32 6.07 21.72
CA SER A 277 -33.77 7.02 22.76
C SER A 277 -34.64 6.42 23.87
N THR A 278 -35.55 5.52 23.53
CA THR A 278 -36.36 4.75 24.49
C THR A 278 -35.47 3.84 25.32
N LEU A 279 -34.55 3.11 24.69
CA LEU A 279 -33.60 2.24 25.40
C LEU A 279 -32.64 3.03 26.29
N GLN A 280 -32.25 4.24 25.88
CA GLN A 280 -31.43 5.12 26.71
C GLN A 280 -32.16 5.59 27.97
N SER A 281 -33.47 5.82 27.84
CA SER A 281 -34.32 6.17 28.97
C SER A 281 -34.50 5.01 29.95
N LEU A 282 -34.43 3.77 29.46
CA LEU A 282 -34.62 2.55 30.27
C LEU A 282 -33.31 2.01 30.87
N PHE A 283 -32.21 2.05 30.13
CA PHE A 283 -30.95 1.38 30.46
C PHE A 283 -29.76 2.33 30.64
N GLY A 284 -29.99 3.65 30.53
CA GLY A 284 -28.98 4.69 30.68
C GLY A 284 -28.44 5.19 29.34
N SER A 285 -27.64 6.25 29.36
CA SER A 285 -27.24 6.99 28.14
C SER A 285 -26.51 6.17 27.08
N ALA A 286 -25.89 5.06 27.47
CA ALA A 286 -25.22 4.14 26.54
C ALA A 286 -26.19 3.19 25.80
N GLY A 287 -27.48 3.18 26.13
CA GLY A 287 -28.46 2.28 25.53
C GLY A 287 -28.34 0.84 26.03
N LEU A 288 -28.70 -0.12 25.18
CA LEU A 288 -28.63 -1.55 25.52
C LEU A 288 -27.20 -2.07 25.31
N GLY A 289 -26.55 -2.48 26.39
CA GLY A 289 -25.21 -3.07 26.37
C GLY A 289 -25.20 -4.46 25.73
N LEU A 290 -24.22 -4.67 24.85
CA LEU A 290 -23.97 -5.91 24.15
C LEU A 290 -22.55 -6.39 24.49
N ASP A 291 -22.42 -7.67 24.81
CA ASP A 291 -21.14 -8.26 25.20
C ASP A 291 -20.77 -9.45 24.31
N GLY A 292 -19.46 -9.68 24.25
CA GLY A 292 -18.87 -10.81 23.55
C GLY A 292 -19.21 -10.87 22.06
N CYS A 293 -19.41 -9.71 21.42
CA CYS A 293 -19.80 -9.60 20.02
C CYS A 293 -18.77 -10.25 19.10
N ALA A 294 -19.23 -11.19 18.28
CA ALA A 294 -18.49 -11.73 17.16
C ALA A 294 -18.93 -11.04 15.87
N PHE A 295 -17.96 -10.68 15.03
CA PHE A 295 -18.19 -10.07 13.72
C PHE A 295 -17.72 -11.00 12.61
N GLY A 296 -18.40 -10.95 11.48
CA GLY A 296 -18.07 -11.77 10.33
C GLY A 296 -18.68 -11.19 9.06
N GLU A 297 -17.83 -10.92 8.10
CA GLU A 297 -18.21 -10.47 6.77
C GLU A 297 -17.34 -11.19 5.73
N CYS A 298 -17.96 -12.03 4.90
CA CYS A 298 -17.27 -12.57 3.74
C CYS A 298 -17.25 -11.51 2.64
N VAL A 299 -16.06 -11.01 2.31
CA VAL A 299 -15.84 -9.97 1.31
C VAL A 299 -14.62 -10.31 0.45
N ARG A 300 -14.59 -9.82 -0.79
CA ARG A 300 -13.43 -10.01 -1.67
C ARG A 300 -12.31 -9.05 -1.29
N GLN A 301 -11.06 -9.50 -1.38
CA GLN A 301 -9.91 -8.64 -1.12
C GLN A 301 -9.92 -7.37 -2.00
N SER A 302 -10.35 -7.48 -3.26
CA SER A 302 -10.51 -6.31 -4.14
C SER A 302 -11.43 -5.21 -3.59
N VAL A 303 -12.47 -5.56 -2.83
CA VAL A 303 -13.39 -4.58 -2.23
C VAL A 303 -12.72 -3.89 -1.04
N ILE A 304 -11.95 -4.65 -0.25
CA ILE A 304 -11.13 -4.12 0.84
C ILE A 304 -10.09 -3.14 0.28
N ASP A 305 -9.35 -3.56 -0.75
CA ASP A 305 -8.30 -2.77 -1.40
C ASP A 305 -8.86 -1.48 -2.02
N ALA A 306 -10.11 -1.52 -2.50
CA ALA A 306 -10.80 -0.36 -3.09
C ALA A 306 -11.41 0.60 -2.04
N GLY A 307 -11.35 0.29 -0.74
CA GLY A 307 -11.93 1.15 0.31
C GLY A 307 -13.38 0.83 0.69
N GLY A 308 -14.02 -0.14 0.03
CA GLY A 308 -15.41 -0.55 0.25
C GLY A 308 -16.46 0.40 -0.36
N GLY A 309 -17.73 0.17 -0.04
CA GLY A 309 -18.87 0.97 -0.54
C GLY A 309 -19.07 2.32 0.16
N ALA A 310 -18.14 2.73 1.02
CA ALA A 310 -18.22 4.01 1.71
C ALA A 310 -18.04 5.13 0.67
N ALA A 311 -19.07 5.97 0.52
CA ALA A 311 -18.90 7.24 -0.19
C ALA A 311 -17.75 7.99 0.50
N ALA A 312 -16.80 8.48 -0.30
CA ALA A 312 -15.79 9.40 0.20
C ALA A 312 -16.51 10.62 0.77
N ASP A 313 -16.65 10.67 2.09
CA ASP A 313 -17.15 11.83 2.79
C ASP A 313 -16.17 12.99 2.53
N PRO A 314 -16.61 14.14 1.95
CA PRO A 314 -15.71 15.25 1.63
C PRO A 314 -15.08 15.90 2.88
N ALA A 315 -15.40 15.43 4.09
CA ALA A 315 -14.86 15.91 5.35
C ALA A 315 -13.85 14.97 6.04
N GLN A 316 -13.51 13.81 5.46
CA GLN A 316 -12.38 13.02 5.93
C GLN A 316 -11.35 12.87 4.81
N THR A 317 -10.27 13.64 4.95
CA THR A 317 -8.97 13.29 4.40
C THR A 317 -8.58 11.92 4.93
N VAL A 318 -9.02 10.88 4.26
CA VAL A 318 -8.41 9.55 4.35
C VAL A 318 -6.96 9.77 3.94
N GLU A 319 -6.06 9.66 4.93
CA GLU A 319 -4.66 9.38 4.67
C GLU A 319 -4.59 8.02 3.96
N SER A 320 -4.76 8.04 2.64
CA SER A 320 -3.89 7.23 1.80
C SER A 320 -2.48 7.59 2.25
N SER A 321 -1.60 6.61 2.43
CA SER A 321 -0.19 6.79 2.74
C SER A 321 0.49 7.67 1.68
N LYS A 322 0.23 8.98 1.74
CA LYS A 322 0.96 10.02 1.04
C LYS A 322 2.25 10.08 1.80
N LEU A 323 3.31 9.51 1.20
CA LEU A 323 4.67 9.76 1.64
C LEU A 323 4.75 11.24 2.02
N SER A 324 5.14 11.49 3.28
CA SER A 324 5.21 12.82 3.90
C SER A 324 5.58 13.86 2.85
N GLY A 325 4.82 14.96 2.74
CA GLY A 325 5.04 15.99 1.72
C GLY A 325 6.49 16.48 1.65
N GLY A 326 7.26 16.34 2.75
CA GLY A 326 8.70 16.58 2.77
C GLY A 326 9.53 15.60 1.93
N VAL A 327 9.16 14.32 1.85
CA VAL A 327 9.84 13.30 1.03
C VAL A 327 9.57 13.53 -0.46
N ILE A 328 8.33 13.86 -0.83
CA ILE A 328 7.97 14.16 -2.22
C ILE A 328 8.66 15.47 -2.67
N ALA A 329 8.66 16.51 -1.82
CA ALA A 329 9.41 17.73 -2.09
C ALA A 329 10.93 17.48 -2.18
N GLY A 330 11.47 16.63 -1.30
CA GLY A 330 12.89 16.26 -1.29
C GLY A 330 13.31 15.52 -2.57
N LEU A 331 12.52 14.55 -3.02
CA LEU A 331 12.83 13.78 -4.24
C LEU A 331 12.75 14.62 -5.51
N VAL A 332 11.85 15.61 -5.58
CA VAL A 332 11.79 16.55 -6.71
C VAL A 332 13.04 17.42 -6.76
N VAL A 333 13.49 17.95 -5.61
CA VAL A 333 14.71 18.77 -5.55
C VAL A 333 15.94 17.94 -5.93
N VAL A 334 16.06 16.71 -5.41
CA VAL A 334 17.16 15.81 -5.77
C VAL A 334 17.11 15.45 -7.25
N GLY A 335 15.93 15.15 -7.80
CA GLY A 335 15.75 14.86 -9.22
C GLY A 335 16.14 16.02 -10.14
N VAL A 336 15.76 17.25 -9.79
CA VAL A 336 16.14 18.45 -10.53
C VAL A 336 17.65 18.69 -10.48
N LEU A 337 18.29 18.49 -9.32
CA LEU A 337 19.74 18.63 -9.18
C LEU A 337 20.50 17.57 -10.00
N VAL A 338 20.02 16.33 -10.02
CA VAL A 338 20.60 15.25 -10.83
C VAL A 338 20.43 15.53 -12.33
N LEU A 339 19.25 16.01 -12.76
CA LEU A 339 19.01 16.39 -14.15
C LEU A 339 19.90 17.57 -14.58
N LEU A 340 20.07 18.58 -13.73
CA LEU A 340 21.00 19.69 -13.96
C LEU A 340 22.44 19.20 -14.07
N ALA A 341 22.87 18.31 -13.18
CA ALA A 341 24.21 17.73 -13.23
C ALA A 341 24.43 16.93 -14.52
N LEU A 342 23.47 16.11 -14.94
CA LEU A 342 23.53 15.36 -16.20
C LEU A 342 23.53 16.28 -17.42
N ALA A 343 22.74 17.36 -17.41
CA ALA A 343 22.73 18.35 -18.48
C ALA A 343 24.08 19.07 -18.61
N LEU A 344 24.70 19.47 -17.49
CA LEU A 344 26.05 20.06 -17.48
C LEU A 344 27.11 19.06 -17.94
N LEU A 345 27.00 17.79 -17.57
CA LEU A 345 27.88 16.71 -18.03
C LEU A 345 27.72 16.48 -19.55
N LEU A 346 26.49 16.49 -20.06
CA LEU A 346 26.21 16.37 -21.49
C LEU A 346 26.79 17.55 -22.27
N VAL A 347 26.58 18.78 -21.78
CA VAL A 347 27.17 19.99 -22.39
C VAL A 347 28.70 19.94 -22.34
N GLY A 348 29.29 19.48 -21.23
CA GLY A 348 30.72 19.27 -21.09
C GLY A 348 31.26 18.24 -22.10
N LEU A 349 30.58 17.10 -22.25
CA LEU A 349 30.95 16.06 -23.22
C LEU A 349 30.77 16.52 -24.67
N LEU A 350 29.74 17.31 -24.97
CA LEU A 350 29.52 17.90 -26.29
C LEU A 350 30.58 18.95 -26.62
N ARG A 351 30.94 19.82 -25.65
CA ARG A 351 32.05 20.79 -25.80
C ARG A 351 33.40 20.08 -25.92
N GLN A 352 33.64 18.99 -25.19
CA GLN A 352 34.84 18.17 -25.34
C GLN A 352 34.88 17.47 -26.70
N ARG A 353 33.76 16.96 -27.22
CA ARG A 353 33.67 16.39 -28.57
C ARG A 353 33.88 17.44 -29.66
N ALA A 354 33.41 18.67 -29.45
CA ALA A 354 33.65 19.80 -30.36
C ALA A 354 35.13 20.22 -30.34
N ALA A 355 35.74 20.37 -29.16
CA ALA A 355 37.17 20.70 -29.03
C ALA A 355 38.09 19.61 -29.62
N ARG A 356 37.68 18.34 -29.61
CA ARG A 356 38.39 17.25 -30.30
C ARG A 356 38.26 17.28 -31.83
N ARG A 357 37.28 17.99 -32.41
CA ARG A 357 37.20 18.18 -33.87
C ARG A 357 38.14 19.28 -34.38
N ASP A 358 38.58 20.20 -33.52
CA ASP A 358 39.46 21.31 -33.89
C ASP A 358 40.92 21.14 -33.43
N GLY A 359 41.24 20.07 -32.69
CA GLY A 359 42.54 19.87 -32.05
C GLY A 359 43.51 18.91 -32.77
N ASN A 360 43.60 18.92 -34.11
CA ASN A 360 44.68 18.19 -34.80
C ASN A 360 45.00 18.68 -36.22
N ARG A 361 45.18 20.00 -36.42
CA ARG A 361 45.60 20.52 -37.74
C ARG A 361 46.84 21.39 -37.76
N ASP A 362 47.53 21.62 -36.64
CA ASP A 362 48.63 22.61 -36.62
C ASP A 362 49.93 22.18 -35.93
N LEU A 363 50.06 20.93 -35.47
CA LEU A 363 51.35 20.42 -34.94
C LEU A 363 52.21 19.70 -35.98
N ASP A 364 51.67 19.40 -37.16
CA ASP A 364 52.39 18.73 -38.26
C ASP A 364 53.22 19.68 -39.15
N LYS A 365 53.21 21.00 -38.90
CA LYS A 365 53.92 21.99 -39.75
C LYS A 365 55.05 22.76 -39.09
N ALA A 366 55.24 22.70 -37.77
CA ALA A 366 56.32 23.41 -37.10
C ALA A 366 57.61 22.56 -37.06
N HIS A 367 58.43 22.71 -38.10
CA HIS A 367 59.79 22.14 -38.14
C HIS A 367 60.75 23.01 -37.32
N VAL A 368 60.92 22.66 -36.04
CA VAL A 368 61.80 23.38 -35.10
C VAL A 368 63.13 22.64 -34.98
N GLY A 369 64.25 23.33 -35.26
CA GLY A 369 65.59 22.88 -34.89
C GLY A 369 65.97 23.38 -33.50
N VAL A 370 67.05 22.85 -32.93
CA VAL A 370 67.64 23.32 -31.67
C VAL A 370 69.09 23.71 -31.94
N GLU A 371 69.49 24.91 -31.54
CA GLU A 371 70.86 25.43 -31.65
C GLU A 371 71.31 25.93 -30.27
N TRP A 372 72.53 25.57 -29.85
CA TRP A 372 73.10 26.08 -28.61
C TRP A 372 74.51 26.60 -28.88
N LYS A 373 74.84 27.73 -28.26
CA LYS A 373 76.12 28.43 -28.41
C LYS A 373 76.71 28.74 -27.05
N GLY A 374 77.97 28.31 -26.88
CA GLY A 374 78.76 28.55 -25.68
C GLY A 374 78.14 28.05 -24.39
N LEU A 375 77.46 26.91 -24.45
CA LEU A 375 76.74 26.36 -23.31
C LEU A 375 77.73 25.79 -22.28
N SER A 376 77.77 26.39 -21.10
CA SER A 376 78.57 25.91 -19.97
C SER A 376 77.68 25.72 -18.75
N TYR A 377 78.00 24.71 -17.94
CA TYR A 377 77.25 24.38 -16.73
C TYR A 377 78.22 24.04 -15.61
N MET A 378 78.15 24.83 -14.53
CA MET A 378 79.00 24.71 -13.36
C MET A 378 78.13 24.41 -12.14
N VAL A 379 78.54 23.43 -11.34
CA VAL A 379 77.90 23.12 -10.06
C VAL A 379 78.78 23.68 -8.94
N PRO A 380 78.27 24.62 -8.12
CA PRO A 380 79.03 25.10 -6.98
C PRO A 380 79.24 23.95 -6.00
N SER A 381 80.49 23.71 -5.61
CA SER A 381 80.82 22.70 -4.60
C SER A 381 80.28 23.14 -3.24
N ALA A 382 79.19 22.51 -2.78
CA ALA A 382 78.62 22.80 -1.47
C ALA A 382 79.67 22.53 -0.37
N ARG A 383 80.07 23.58 0.36
CA ARG A 383 80.88 23.45 1.58
C ARG A 383 80.13 22.62 2.61
N ASN A 384 80.60 21.40 2.86
CA ASN A 384 80.20 20.65 4.04
C ASN A 384 80.76 21.32 5.30
N PHE A 385 79.88 21.91 6.12
CA PHE A 385 80.24 22.61 7.36
C PHE A 385 80.75 21.69 8.50
N PHE A 386 80.78 20.37 8.30
CA PHE A 386 81.05 19.38 9.37
C PHE A 386 82.38 18.59 9.24
N THR A 387 83.23 18.88 8.26
CA THR A 387 84.53 18.19 8.12
C THR A 387 85.68 19.18 8.11
N ARG A 388 86.40 19.28 9.24
CA ARG A 388 87.72 19.90 9.34
C ARG A 388 88.74 18.99 8.64
N GLN A 389 89.71 19.60 7.97
CA GLN A 389 90.87 19.02 7.29
C GLN A 389 90.61 18.44 5.89
N ALA A 390 90.80 19.29 4.87
CA ALA A 390 91.89 19.12 3.92
C ALA A 390 92.00 20.41 3.08
N GLN A 391 93.18 21.02 3.05
CA GLN A 391 93.52 22.06 2.08
C GLN A 391 93.47 21.45 0.67
N GLY A 392 92.54 21.94 -0.14
CA GLY A 392 92.44 21.69 -1.57
C GLY A 392 91.48 22.72 -2.14
N SER A 393 91.84 23.37 -3.24
CA SER A 393 91.06 24.41 -3.90
C SER A 393 89.59 23.99 -4.01
N SER A 394 88.69 24.74 -3.37
CA SER A 394 87.25 24.61 -3.59
C SER A 394 86.95 25.18 -4.98
N GLU A 395 87.26 24.39 -5.99
CA GLU A 395 87.05 24.75 -7.39
C GLU A 395 85.63 24.31 -7.78
N ASP A 396 84.88 25.23 -8.39
CA ASP A 396 83.55 24.93 -8.91
C ASP A 396 83.67 23.83 -9.96
N LYS A 397 82.81 22.80 -9.86
CA LYS A 397 82.91 21.66 -10.76
C LYS A 397 82.22 22.01 -12.07
N THR A 398 83.01 22.30 -13.08
CA THR A 398 82.52 22.45 -14.47
C THR A 398 82.13 21.09 -15.02
N ILE A 399 80.87 20.94 -15.40
CA ILE A 399 80.30 19.70 -15.98
C ILE A 399 80.19 19.81 -17.50
N LEU A 400 79.83 20.99 -18.01
CA LEU A 400 79.86 21.33 -19.43
C LEU A 400 80.68 22.61 -19.58
N ASP A 401 81.60 22.62 -20.53
CA ASP A 401 82.46 23.77 -20.80
C ASP A 401 82.35 24.18 -22.27
N ASN A 402 81.76 25.35 -22.51
CA ASN A 402 81.67 26.03 -23.81
C ASN A 402 81.24 25.14 -24.99
N ILE A 403 80.20 24.33 -24.81
CA ILE A 403 79.72 23.40 -25.84
C ILE A 403 78.80 24.15 -26.82
N THR A 404 79.01 23.93 -28.12
CA THR A 404 78.18 24.51 -29.19
C THR A 404 77.73 23.41 -30.14
N GLY A 405 76.50 23.49 -30.63
CA GLY A 405 75.96 22.51 -31.56
C GLY A 405 74.58 22.88 -32.09
N ARG A 406 74.13 22.15 -33.10
CA ARG A 406 72.82 22.34 -33.72
C ARG A 406 72.25 21.03 -34.21
N VAL A 407 70.94 20.85 -34.02
CA VAL A 407 70.14 19.76 -34.58
C VAL A 407 69.03 20.39 -35.41
N ASN A 408 69.01 20.14 -36.72
CA ASN A 408 67.91 20.64 -37.54
C ASN A 408 66.66 19.78 -37.35
N SER A 409 65.50 20.33 -37.69
CA SER A 409 64.26 19.54 -37.74
C SER A 409 64.45 18.27 -38.57
N ARG A 410 63.88 17.16 -38.09
CA ARG A 410 63.99 15.81 -38.68
C ARG A 410 65.39 15.18 -38.65
N GLN A 411 66.34 15.74 -37.90
CA GLN A 411 67.63 15.09 -37.63
C GLN A 411 67.63 14.46 -36.23
N MET A 412 68.30 13.31 -36.11
CA MET A 412 68.56 12.66 -34.83
C MET A 412 70.04 12.85 -34.48
N MET A 413 70.31 13.41 -33.30
CA MET A 413 71.66 13.54 -32.76
C MET A 413 71.88 12.47 -31.69
N ALA A 414 72.92 11.66 -31.87
CA ALA A 414 73.41 10.75 -30.84
C ALA A 414 74.55 11.43 -30.07
N ILE A 415 74.43 11.52 -28.74
CA ILE A 415 75.48 12.03 -27.86
C ILE A 415 76.19 10.81 -27.25
N LEU A 416 77.44 10.59 -27.63
CA LEU A 416 78.27 9.46 -27.19
C LEU A 416 79.43 9.94 -26.33
N GLY A 417 79.85 9.12 -25.36
CA GLY A 417 80.97 9.46 -24.48
C GLY A 417 81.00 8.61 -23.19
N PRO A 418 82.10 8.66 -22.42
CA PRO A 418 82.26 7.87 -21.19
C PRO A 418 81.24 8.26 -20.11
N SER A 419 81.08 7.40 -19.10
CA SER A 419 80.22 7.70 -17.95
C SER A 419 80.75 8.94 -17.21
N GLY A 420 79.86 9.86 -16.82
CA GLY A 420 80.23 11.12 -16.17
C GLY A 420 80.58 12.30 -17.09
N ALA A 421 80.60 12.14 -18.41
CA ALA A 421 80.93 13.20 -19.37
C ALA A 421 79.86 14.30 -19.56
N GLY A 422 78.81 14.34 -18.73
CA GLY A 422 77.76 15.38 -18.82
C GLY A 422 76.69 15.19 -19.91
N LYS A 423 76.61 14.03 -20.58
CA LYS A 423 75.63 13.76 -21.66
C LYS A 423 74.17 14.00 -21.25
N THR A 424 73.76 13.41 -20.13
CA THR A 424 72.41 13.61 -19.58
C THR A 424 72.19 15.06 -19.19
N THR A 425 73.20 15.70 -18.62
CA THR A 425 73.16 17.12 -18.23
C THR A 425 72.94 18.02 -19.44
N LEU A 426 73.60 17.77 -20.57
CA LEU A 426 73.39 18.50 -21.82
C LEU A 426 71.95 18.35 -22.32
N VAL A 427 71.41 17.13 -22.36
CA VAL A 427 70.02 16.88 -22.80
C VAL A 427 69.02 17.57 -21.88
N GLU A 428 69.24 17.55 -20.57
CA GLU A 428 68.34 18.19 -19.61
C GLU A 428 68.35 19.72 -19.71
N ILE A 429 69.50 20.33 -19.99
CA ILE A 429 69.61 21.78 -20.21
C ILE A 429 68.92 22.17 -21.53
N LEU A 430 69.12 21.40 -22.61
CA LEU A 430 68.42 21.64 -23.88
C LEU A 430 66.90 21.47 -23.76
N ALA A 431 66.43 20.59 -22.86
CA ALA A 431 65.02 20.40 -22.54
C ALA A 431 64.44 21.47 -21.58
N GLY A 432 65.24 22.47 -21.17
CA GLY A 432 64.81 23.55 -20.29
C GLY A 432 64.55 23.12 -18.85
N LYS A 433 65.11 22.00 -18.38
CA LYS A 433 64.94 21.56 -16.99
C LYS A 433 65.75 22.44 -16.03
N ASN A 434 65.12 22.89 -14.96
CA ASN A 434 65.79 23.63 -13.89
C ASN A 434 66.82 22.73 -13.17
N LYS A 435 68.06 23.22 -13.06
CA LYS A 435 69.16 22.56 -12.35
C LYS A 435 69.72 23.51 -11.28
N VAL A 436 70.34 22.93 -10.25
CA VAL A 436 70.86 23.67 -9.07
C VAL A 436 72.11 24.49 -9.41
N GLY A 437 72.86 24.11 -10.46
CA GLY A 437 74.06 24.83 -10.90
C GLY A 437 73.78 26.06 -11.76
N VAL A 438 74.85 26.78 -12.10
CA VAL A 438 74.82 27.97 -12.96
C VAL A 438 75.02 27.54 -14.42
N THR A 439 74.04 27.86 -15.26
CA THR A 439 74.11 27.65 -16.72
C THR A 439 74.43 28.98 -17.41
N THR A 440 75.44 29.00 -18.27
CA THR A 440 75.79 30.14 -19.13
C THR A 440 75.72 29.73 -20.60
N GLY A 441 75.57 30.72 -21.49
CA GLY A 441 75.38 30.50 -22.93
C GLY A 441 73.92 30.68 -23.37
N SER A 442 73.63 30.34 -24.62
CA SER A 442 72.30 30.53 -25.22
C SER A 442 71.82 29.26 -25.92
N VAL A 443 70.54 28.92 -25.72
CA VAL A 443 69.83 27.89 -26.49
C VAL A 443 68.72 28.58 -27.28
N SER A 444 68.74 28.44 -28.60
CA SER A 444 67.75 28.97 -29.52
C SER A 444 67.04 27.86 -30.27
N PHE A 445 65.77 28.09 -30.59
CA PHE A 445 64.92 27.15 -31.32
C PHE A 445 64.59 27.74 -32.69
N PRO A 446 65.50 27.64 -33.68
CA PRO A 446 65.24 28.18 -35.01
C PRO A 446 64.04 27.47 -35.64
N SER A 447 62.95 28.23 -35.81
CA SER A 447 61.81 27.86 -36.64
C SER A 447 62.11 28.29 -38.08
N GLN A 448 61.99 27.37 -39.05
CA GLN A 448 62.15 27.71 -40.47
C GLN A 448 60.98 28.57 -41.03
N SER A 449 60.01 28.96 -40.20
CA SER A 449 59.01 29.98 -40.53
C SER A 449 59.36 31.33 -39.88
N GLY A 450 60.31 32.06 -40.47
CA GLY A 450 60.36 33.53 -40.56
C GLY A 450 60.15 34.43 -39.34
N LYS A 451 60.17 33.97 -38.07
CA LYS A 451 60.08 34.84 -36.88
C LYS A 451 60.93 34.28 -35.72
N THR A 452 62.02 34.97 -35.40
CA THR A 452 62.90 34.68 -34.26
C THR A 452 62.19 35.01 -32.95
N VAL A 453 62.01 34.01 -32.07
CA VAL A 453 61.65 34.23 -30.67
C VAL A 453 62.89 33.93 -29.84
N GLU A 454 63.54 34.98 -29.35
CA GLU A 454 64.70 34.89 -28.47
C GLU A 454 64.22 34.77 -27.01
N SER A 455 64.48 33.63 -26.38
CA SER A 455 64.21 33.42 -24.97
C SER A 455 65.50 33.57 -24.18
N ALA A 456 65.77 34.78 -23.70
CA ALA A 456 66.89 35.05 -22.82
C ALA A 456 66.61 34.47 -21.41
N LEU A 457 67.46 33.56 -20.96
CA LEU A 457 67.44 33.06 -19.57
C LEU A 457 67.87 34.21 -18.64
N ARG A 458 66.96 34.76 -17.82
CA ARG A 458 67.29 35.71 -16.75
C ARG A 458 67.60 34.97 -15.45
N PRO A 459 68.65 35.33 -14.69
CA PRO A 459 68.91 34.80 -13.35
C PRO A 459 67.92 35.38 -12.33
N SER A 460 67.45 34.55 -11.39
CA SER A 460 66.54 34.96 -10.30
C SER A 460 67.32 35.03 -8.97
N PRO A 461 67.28 36.15 -8.22
CA PRO A 461 67.84 36.19 -6.87
C PRO A 461 66.79 35.85 -5.79
N ALA A 462 67.35 35.62 -4.61
CA ALA A 462 66.81 34.89 -3.47
C ALA A 462 65.71 35.58 -2.64
N GLN A 463 65.16 34.76 -1.76
CA GLN A 463 64.06 34.90 -0.81
C GLN A 463 64.33 35.86 0.35
N GLN A 464 63.28 36.52 0.89
CA GLN A 464 63.25 36.91 2.32
C GLN A 464 61.81 36.89 2.87
N PRO A 465 61.57 36.48 4.14
CA PRO A 465 60.25 36.26 4.71
C PRO A 465 59.75 37.48 5.48
N ASN A 466 58.44 37.63 5.65
CA ASN A 466 57.90 38.47 6.71
C ASN A 466 56.63 37.91 7.34
N ASN A 467 56.59 38.08 8.65
CA ASN A 467 55.78 37.42 9.66
C ASN A 467 54.62 38.34 10.13
N ASN A 468 53.66 37.73 10.83
CA ASN A 468 52.51 38.29 11.57
C ASN A 468 51.28 38.62 10.69
N GLN A 469 50.05 38.21 11.00
CA GLN A 469 49.41 38.19 12.33
C GLN A 469 48.21 37.22 12.39
N HIS A 470 47.98 36.62 13.56
CA HIS A 470 46.89 35.71 13.90
C HIS A 470 45.53 36.41 14.07
N HIS A 471 44.44 35.79 13.58
CA HIS A 471 43.18 35.70 14.31
C HIS A 471 42.46 34.37 13.98
N ARG A 472 41.86 33.78 15.00
CA ARG A 472 41.35 32.40 15.08
C ARG A 472 39.82 32.41 14.96
N ALA A 473 39.24 31.61 14.06
CA ALA A 473 37.97 30.89 14.21
C ALA A 473 37.71 30.00 12.97
N THR A 474 37.31 28.75 13.17
CA THR A 474 36.89 27.72 12.19
C THR A 474 35.52 27.20 12.70
N PRO A 475 34.67 26.42 11.97
CA PRO A 475 34.86 25.79 10.67
C PRO A 475 33.65 25.87 9.70
N GLY A 476 33.85 25.54 8.43
CA GLY A 476 32.76 25.42 7.45
C GLY A 476 33.21 24.74 6.16
N LEU A 477 32.58 23.59 5.89
CA LEU A 477 32.61 22.74 4.70
C LEU A 477 33.10 23.39 3.39
N ALA A 478 34.02 22.70 2.70
CA ALA A 478 34.19 22.83 1.25
C ALA A 478 34.56 21.47 0.63
N LEU A 479 33.79 21.11 -0.39
CA LEU A 479 33.84 19.89 -1.19
C LEU A 479 35.21 19.69 -1.90
N PRO A 480 35.59 18.44 -2.18
CA PRO A 480 36.69 18.13 -3.09
C PRO A 480 36.19 18.08 -4.55
N LEU A 481 36.92 18.75 -5.44
CA LEU A 481 36.82 18.64 -6.90
C LEU A 481 38.21 18.30 -7.48
N PRO A 482 38.28 17.76 -8.71
CA PRO A 482 38.82 16.42 -8.94
C PRO A 482 40.23 16.44 -9.51
N HIS A 483 41.03 15.46 -9.08
CA HIS A 483 42.31 15.14 -9.70
C HIS A 483 42.11 14.46 -11.07
N CYS A 484 42.92 14.91 -12.02
CA CYS A 484 43.01 14.42 -13.38
C CYS A 484 43.36 12.92 -13.47
N LEU A 485 42.56 12.25 -14.29
CA LEU A 485 42.90 11.20 -15.27
C LEU A 485 44.38 10.75 -15.35
N LEU A 486 44.62 9.50 -14.95
CA LEU A 486 45.66 8.61 -15.49
C LEU A 486 44.95 7.42 -16.16
N PRO A 487 45.34 6.99 -17.38
CA PRO A 487 44.86 5.75 -17.98
C PRO A 487 45.86 4.58 -17.85
N ARG A 488 45.31 3.40 -17.51
CA ARG A 488 45.66 2.01 -17.84
C ARG A 488 46.99 1.38 -17.37
N LEU A 489 46.86 0.24 -16.68
CA LEU A 489 47.19 -1.11 -17.21
C LEU A 489 46.39 -2.20 -16.46
N PRO A 490 46.06 -3.36 -17.11
CA PRO A 490 45.29 -4.44 -16.52
C PRO A 490 46.17 -5.66 -16.16
N ASP A 491 45.87 -6.31 -15.04
CA ASP A 491 46.18 -7.71 -14.73
C ASP A 491 45.01 -8.22 -13.86
N ALA A 492 44.16 -9.12 -14.35
CA ALA A 492 44.31 -10.57 -14.40
C ALA A 492 44.01 -11.25 -13.04
N GLU A 493 43.21 -12.32 -13.15
CA GLU A 493 42.81 -13.30 -12.12
C GLU A 493 41.72 -12.92 -11.13
N ASN A 494 40.48 -13.26 -11.50
CA ASN A 494 39.52 -13.76 -10.51
C ASN A 494 38.92 -15.07 -11.02
N LEU A 495 39.16 -16.13 -10.24
CA LEU A 495 38.64 -17.48 -10.42
C LEU A 495 37.11 -17.46 -10.33
N LEU A 496 36.48 -17.96 -11.39
CA LEU A 496 35.08 -18.35 -11.42
C LEU A 496 34.89 -19.69 -10.69
N THR A 497 34.10 -19.69 -9.63
CA THR A 497 33.12 -20.74 -9.32
C THR A 497 31.76 -20.04 -9.33
N PRO A 498 30.70 -20.55 -9.97
CA PRO A 498 29.96 -21.75 -9.50
C PRO A 498 29.31 -22.47 -10.73
N PRO A 499 28.12 -23.12 -10.70
CA PRO A 499 27.29 -23.69 -9.63
C PRO A 499 26.83 -25.16 -9.93
N ALA A 500 26.13 -25.81 -8.99
CA ALA A 500 24.86 -26.55 -9.24
C ALA A 500 24.49 -27.54 -8.10
N THR A 501 23.41 -27.21 -7.41
CA THR A 501 22.22 -28.04 -7.10
C THR A 501 22.29 -29.59 -7.04
N SER A 502 21.92 -30.12 -5.86
CA SER A 502 20.96 -31.21 -5.52
C SER A 502 21.00 -32.59 -6.25
N PRO A 503 20.73 -33.71 -5.54
CA PRO A 503 19.33 -34.10 -5.31
C PRO A 503 19.01 -34.73 -3.94
N ALA A 504 17.72 -34.70 -3.60
CA ALA A 504 17.07 -35.46 -2.54
C ALA A 504 16.70 -36.89 -2.99
N SER A 505 16.85 -37.88 -2.09
CA SER A 505 15.87 -38.95 -1.77
C SER A 505 16.51 -39.99 -0.82
N PRO A 506 15.72 -40.60 0.09
CA PRO A 506 15.46 -42.03 -0.11
C PRO A 506 13.99 -42.41 0.07
N GLN A 507 13.61 -43.45 -0.67
CA GLN A 507 12.31 -44.13 -0.65
C GLN A 507 12.33 -45.32 0.35
N PRO A 508 11.21 -46.06 0.54
CA PRO A 508 10.77 -46.59 1.83
C PRO A 508 11.21 -48.04 2.11
N THR A 509 11.16 -48.42 3.39
CA THR A 509 10.71 -49.73 3.91
C THR A 509 10.30 -49.57 5.35
#